data_AF-A0A7V8AHR4-F1
#
_entry.id   AF-A0A7V8AHR4-F1
#
_cell.length_a   1.000
_cell.length_b   1.000
_cell.length_c   1.000
_cell.angle_alpha   90.00
_cell.angle_beta   90.00
_cell.angle_gamma   90.00
#
_symmetry.space_group_name_H-M   'P 1'
#
loop_
_entity.id
_entity.type
_entity.pdbx_description
1 polymer ?
#
loop_
_entity_poly.entity_id
_entity_poly.type
_entity_poly.pdbx_seq_one_letter_code
_entity_poly.pdbx_strand_id
1 'polypeptide(L)'
;MGMKNSAAVLILLLVAGPSAHAGREATDWDVLPDFNEINFTTASVGFADPGGVYFVFDREARAFSRVPEKEYRRLMPVSAGPARKAGADGAVLLQASDGTVLEAGDAYCSEGVDQKHWLKLGGEPLKDHVRPCVSVSAAEMTDGRLWLGTRGDGEYGERPASGIVVQSAADGSLIKTISDKEGLSGNLVRVIRADPFSRRVWSATHLGLSELSAAGEVLSSWYLYEDLDGNGLPAVMLSTAPRRTNFLAVLQRKLGPKDPAAFVEAVRKIPPEIRDCLGPDGRRWDCRYGGSAGGDRFLPEEFNVLVPFVVEAADFSPDNVWMTYFRLCMFGDKGVAGLLAEKYVDAAVATRTGSLATQCLYDYRQAGLLKEKPPEATVKAALGRVSRALARLNALGPDGGHMEIFEAHGVAVEGADALAEIGSPKGIELLNRYFIRSKGGVNDPDALMFDGAAQTLHHRDDFLPGAMAGIEKFYGAPIVQGCMFLDLTYPDGTKKNRLGAAQLRSLVIAVENASHPEYIPHQPSQAEGAYSACRQAALSQMKVPSVREEFYRSVYPALSPAQRKTADLLAAGLPL
;
A
#
# COMPACT_ATOMS: atom_id res chain seq x y z
N MET A 1 24.56 45.64 30.34
CA MET A 1 23.92 46.36 29.21
C MET A 1 24.16 45.53 27.96
N GLY A 2 23.21 44.94 27.25
CA GLY A 2 21.77 44.85 27.37
C GLY A 2 21.36 43.80 26.32
N MET A 3 20.60 42.81 26.75
CA MET A 3 20.11 41.68 25.96
C MET A 3 19.38 42.11 24.68
N LYS A 4 19.55 41.35 23.60
CA LYS A 4 18.45 40.99 22.72
C LYS A 4 18.43 39.49 22.49
N ASN A 5 17.47 38.88 23.16
CA ASN A 5 16.96 37.53 22.94
C ASN A 5 16.46 37.39 21.50
N SER A 6 16.76 36.26 20.88
CA SER A 6 15.88 35.65 19.88
C SER A 6 15.99 34.14 20.05
N ALA A 7 14.99 33.58 20.72
CA ALA A 7 14.71 32.16 20.83
C ALA A 7 14.54 31.58 19.40
N ALA A 8 15.11 30.43 19.03
CA ALA A 8 14.94 29.08 19.58
C ALA A 8 13.48 28.62 19.61
N VAL A 9 12.97 28.10 18.48
CA VAL A 9 11.92 27.07 18.45
C VAL A 9 12.23 26.06 17.33
N LEU A 10 12.85 24.97 17.76
CA LEU A 10 12.72 23.58 17.30
C LEU A 10 11.84 23.32 16.05
N ILE A 11 12.47 23.18 14.88
CA ILE A 11 11.90 22.52 13.69
C ILE A 11 12.42 21.08 13.70
N LEU A 12 11.69 20.18 14.36
CA LEU A 12 11.99 18.74 14.40
C LEU A 12 10.75 18.01 14.91
N LEU A 13 9.75 17.83 14.05
CA LEU A 13 8.57 16.98 14.36
C LEU A 13 7.81 16.45 13.12
N LEU A 14 8.47 16.34 11.96
CA LEU A 14 7.81 15.85 10.73
C LEU A 14 8.31 14.48 10.22
N VAL A 15 9.11 13.77 11.01
CA VAL A 15 9.49 12.36 10.75
C VAL A 15 9.19 11.53 11.99
N ALA A 16 7.91 11.29 12.26
CA ALA A 16 7.44 10.27 13.21
C ALA A 16 6.05 9.79 12.80
N GLY A 17 5.98 9.16 11.63
CA GLY A 17 5.51 7.79 11.56
C GLY A 17 6.71 6.98 11.04
N PRO A 18 7.14 5.90 11.70
CA PRO A 18 8.24 5.11 11.20
C PRO A 18 7.79 4.50 9.87
N SER A 19 8.53 4.79 8.80
CA SER A 19 8.56 4.05 7.54
C SER A 19 7.19 3.88 6.87
N ALA A 20 6.99 4.48 5.69
CA ALA A 20 6.02 3.91 4.76
C ALA A 20 6.46 2.46 4.49
N HIS A 21 5.80 1.50 5.15
CA HIS A 21 6.02 0.07 5.03
C HIS A 21 5.60 -0.30 3.60
N ALA A 22 6.56 -0.32 2.67
CA ALA A 22 6.30 -0.29 1.24
C ALA A 22 5.77 -1.64 0.71
N GLY A 23 4.61 -2.11 1.17
CA GLY A 23 3.91 -3.29 0.65
C GLY A 23 2.98 -4.01 1.64
N ARG A 24 2.91 -3.56 2.91
CA ARG A 24 1.76 -3.83 3.80
C ARG A 24 0.77 -2.68 3.65
N GLU A 25 -0.49 -3.00 3.41
CA GLU A 25 -1.55 -1.98 3.45
C GLU A 25 -1.57 -1.32 4.83
N ALA A 26 -1.63 0.01 4.86
CA ALA A 26 -1.72 0.72 6.13
C ALA A 26 -3.02 0.35 6.85
N THR A 27 -2.98 0.39 8.17
CA THR A 27 -4.03 -0.08 9.07
C THR A 27 -4.28 0.93 10.17
N ASP A 28 -5.41 0.82 10.87
CA ASP A 28 -5.82 1.79 11.90
C ASP A 28 -4.79 2.03 13.01
N TRP A 29 -3.88 1.08 13.25
CA TRP A 29 -2.84 1.20 14.28
C TRP A 29 -1.56 1.89 13.81
N ASP A 30 -1.36 2.09 12.50
CA ASP A 30 -0.18 2.81 11.98
C ASP A 30 -0.16 4.31 12.35
N VAL A 31 -1.30 4.83 12.79
CA VAL A 31 -1.47 6.22 13.23
C VAL A 31 -1.50 6.39 14.75
N LEU A 32 -1.55 5.26 15.49
CA LEU A 32 -1.60 5.23 16.95
C LEU A 32 -0.20 5.21 17.57
N PRO A 33 -0.05 5.57 18.86
CA PRO A 33 1.23 5.50 19.56
C PRO A 33 1.76 4.06 19.64
N ASP A 34 3.05 3.89 19.42
CA ASP A 34 3.75 2.61 19.50
C ASP A 34 4.48 2.48 20.84
N PHE A 35 3.73 2.15 21.89
CA PHE A 35 4.29 2.12 23.25
C PHE A 35 5.37 1.05 23.42
N ASN A 36 6.60 1.47 23.70
CA ASN A 36 7.73 0.59 23.99
C ASN A 36 8.17 0.63 25.46
N GLU A 37 7.60 1.55 26.26
CA GLU A 37 7.90 1.70 27.67
C GLU A 37 6.62 1.75 28.51
N ILE A 38 6.64 1.05 29.66
CA ILE A 38 5.63 1.15 30.71
C ILE A 38 6.35 1.49 32.03
N ASN A 39 5.87 2.53 32.70
CA ASN A 39 6.35 2.97 34.01
C ASN A 39 5.23 2.92 35.04
N PHE A 40 5.59 2.78 36.32
CA PHE A 40 4.60 2.65 37.38
C PHE A 40 4.84 3.64 38.51
N THR A 41 3.72 4.13 39.05
CA THR A 41 3.63 4.65 40.40
C THR A 41 2.49 3.93 41.12
N THR A 42 2.32 4.22 42.41
CA THR A 42 1.18 3.72 43.19
C THR A 42 -0.17 4.20 42.65
N ALA A 43 -0.22 5.41 42.07
CA ALA A 43 -1.45 6.04 41.59
C ALA A 43 -1.68 5.88 40.08
N SER A 44 -0.62 5.67 39.28
CA SER A 44 -0.71 5.75 37.83
C SER A 44 0.20 4.77 37.10
N VAL A 45 -0.11 4.53 35.82
CA VAL A 45 0.71 3.79 34.86
C VAL A 45 1.10 4.73 33.72
N GLY A 46 2.39 4.88 33.45
CA GLY A 46 2.92 5.71 32.38
C GLY A 46 3.23 4.89 31.13
N PHE A 47 2.97 5.45 29.96
CA PHE A 47 3.31 4.87 28.66
C PHE A 47 4.11 5.87 27.84
N ALA A 48 5.20 5.42 27.22
CA ALA A 48 5.98 6.25 26.30
C ALA A 48 6.16 5.57 24.94
N ASP A 49 6.09 6.41 23.91
CA ASP A 49 6.34 6.09 22.51
C ASP A 49 7.76 6.56 22.11
N PRO A 50 8.51 5.82 21.26
CA PRO A 50 9.84 6.19 20.80
C PRO A 50 9.93 7.58 20.16
N GLY A 51 8.83 8.07 19.58
CA GLY A 51 8.71 9.39 18.96
C GLY A 51 8.49 10.54 19.96
N GLY A 52 8.57 10.30 21.28
CA GLY A 52 8.47 11.34 22.30
C GLY A 52 7.03 11.72 22.66
N VAL A 53 6.09 10.78 22.54
CA VAL A 53 4.70 10.95 22.98
C VAL A 53 4.49 10.19 24.28
N TYR A 54 3.89 10.85 25.27
CA TYR A 54 3.77 10.35 26.64
C TYR A 54 2.32 10.35 27.11
N PHE A 55 1.91 9.28 27.80
CA PHE A 55 0.57 9.12 28.35
C PHE A 55 0.61 8.63 29.78
N VAL A 56 -0.41 9.00 30.55
CA VAL A 56 -0.63 8.53 31.91
C VAL A 56 -2.03 7.93 32.00
N PHE A 57 -2.10 6.75 32.60
CA PHE A 57 -3.33 6.09 33.02
C PHE A 57 -3.47 6.21 34.54
N ASP A 58 -4.49 6.93 35.00
CA ASP A 58 -4.85 7.01 36.40
C ASP A 58 -5.57 5.74 36.84
N ARG A 59 -5.11 5.09 37.91
CA ARG A 59 -5.64 3.79 38.35
C ARG A 59 -7.01 3.91 39.00
N GLU A 60 -7.26 5.00 39.73
CA GLU A 60 -8.49 5.21 40.49
C GLU A 60 -9.59 5.73 39.57
N ALA A 61 -9.31 6.83 38.86
CA ALA A 61 -10.23 7.44 37.92
C ALA A 61 -10.40 6.64 36.63
N ARG A 62 -9.49 5.67 36.37
CA ARG A 62 -9.41 4.92 35.10
C ARG A 62 -9.32 5.87 33.89
N ALA A 63 -8.68 7.02 34.09
CA ALA A 63 -8.56 8.09 33.10
C ALA A 63 -7.25 7.94 32.33
N PHE A 64 -7.29 8.13 31.01
CA PHE A 64 -6.12 8.09 30.14
C PHE A 64 -5.91 9.45 29.48
N SER A 65 -4.72 10.01 29.63
CA SER A 65 -4.43 11.35 29.11
C SER A 65 -3.01 11.44 28.59
N ARG A 66 -2.85 12.15 27.47
CA ARG A 66 -1.54 12.59 26.98
C ARG A 66 -0.99 13.66 27.92
N VAL A 67 0.29 13.58 28.24
CA VAL A 67 1.00 14.58 29.06
C VAL A 67 2.24 15.10 28.35
N PRO A 68 2.68 16.35 28.62
CA PRO A 68 3.97 16.84 28.13
C PRO A 68 5.13 16.03 28.72
N GLU A 69 6.23 15.89 27.97
CA GLU A 69 7.43 15.14 28.40
C GLU A 69 7.94 15.56 29.78
N LYS A 70 8.04 16.87 30.04
CA LYS A 70 8.52 17.40 31.32
C LYS A 70 7.65 16.97 32.49
N GLU A 71 6.34 16.89 32.27
CA GLU A 71 5.39 16.41 33.27
C GLU A 71 5.51 14.89 33.44
N TYR A 72 5.58 14.14 32.34
CA TYR A 72 5.79 12.70 32.40
C TYR A 72 7.04 12.33 33.19
N ARG A 73 8.19 12.94 32.88
CA ARG A 73 9.46 12.70 33.58
C ARG A 73 9.45 13.12 35.05
N ARG A 74 8.53 14.01 35.45
CA ARG A 74 8.33 14.39 36.86
C ARG A 74 7.48 13.34 37.59
N LEU A 75 6.48 12.78 36.92
CA LEU A 75 5.53 11.83 37.50
C LEU A 75 6.08 10.40 37.51
N MET A 76 6.80 10.01 36.47
CA MET A 76 7.21 8.63 36.23
C MET A 76 8.69 8.42 36.53
N PRO A 77 9.07 7.32 37.21
CA PRO A 77 10.46 6.94 37.31
C PRO A 77 11.03 6.64 35.93
N VAL A 78 12.34 6.85 35.75
CA VAL A 78 13.03 6.49 34.51
C VAL A 78 13.13 4.97 34.45
N SER A 79 12.59 4.38 33.39
CA SER A 79 12.81 2.97 33.02
C SER A 79 13.55 2.91 31.70
N ALA A 80 14.27 1.83 31.47
CA ALA A 80 14.86 1.53 30.19
C ALA A 80 13.86 0.76 29.32
N GLY A 81 13.49 1.35 28.19
CA GLY A 81 12.83 0.64 27.09
C GLY A 81 13.77 -0.37 26.43
N PRO A 82 13.25 -1.24 25.54
CA PRO A 82 14.08 -2.14 24.75
C PRO A 82 15.09 -1.34 23.90
N ALA A 83 16.36 -1.76 23.91
CA ALA A 83 17.42 -1.12 23.15
C ALA A 83 17.86 -2.02 21.99
N ARG A 84 17.75 -1.55 20.75
CA ARG A 84 18.26 -2.27 19.57
C ARG A 84 19.74 -1.95 19.36
N LYS A 85 20.58 -2.98 19.18
CA LYS A 85 21.93 -2.78 18.62
C LYS A 85 21.81 -2.63 17.10
N ALA A 86 22.42 -1.59 16.53
CA ALA A 86 22.41 -1.38 15.08
C ALA A 86 23.26 -2.43 14.34
N GLY A 87 22.71 -3.03 13.28
CA GLY A 87 23.39 -4.00 12.40
C GLY A 87 22.41 -4.99 11.74
N ALA A 88 22.81 -5.63 10.63
CA ALA A 88 21.99 -6.62 9.92
C ALA A 88 21.72 -7.90 10.75
N ASP A 89 22.51 -8.13 11.79
CA ASP A 89 22.35 -9.19 12.81
C ASP A 89 21.83 -8.61 14.15
N GLY A 90 21.10 -7.48 14.10
CA GLY A 90 20.85 -6.60 15.23
C GLY A 90 20.14 -7.27 16.40
N ALA A 91 20.91 -7.77 17.36
CA ALA A 91 20.37 -8.27 18.62
C ALA A 91 19.59 -7.16 19.35
N VAL A 92 18.39 -7.49 19.80
CA VAL A 92 17.56 -6.64 20.64
C VAL A 92 17.84 -6.98 22.10
N LEU A 93 18.15 -5.96 22.90
CA LEU A 93 18.27 -6.10 24.34
C LEU A 93 16.91 -5.84 24.99
N LEU A 94 16.36 -6.88 25.60
CA LEU A 94 15.07 -6.88 26.28
C LEU A 94 15.30 -6.88 27.78
N GLN A 95 15.17 -5.70 28.40
CA GLN A 95 15.31 -5.56 29.84
C GLN A 95 13.99 -5.87 30.56
N ALA A 96 14.04 -6.75 31.56
CA ALA A 96 12.95 -7.07 32.48
C ALA A 96 12.95 -6.12 33.69
N SER A 97 11.86 -6.12 34.46
CA SER A 97 11.67 -5.21 35.59
C SER A 97 12.63 -5.47 36.76
N ASP A 98 13.16 -6.69 36.88
CA ASP A 98 14.16 -7.04 37.89
C ASP A 98 15.61 -6.71 37.49
N GLY A 99 15.81 -6.09 36.33
CA GLY A 99 17.12 -5.73 35.80
C GLY A 99 17.76 -6.83 34.94
N THR A 100 17.12 -7.99 34.78
CA THR A 100 17.58 -9.05 33.87
C THR A 100 17.51 -8.57 32.43
N VAL A 101 18.55 -8.88 31.64
CA VAL A 101 18.62 -8.52 30.22
C VAL A 101 18.66 -9.79 29.40
N LEU A 102 17.68 -9.93 28.51
CA LEU A 102 17.66 -10.97 27.49
C LEU A 102 18.15 -10.39 26.16
N GLU A 103 18.91 -11.18 25.41
CA GLU A 103 19.28 -10.83 24.04
C GLU A 103 18.43 -11.66 23.09
N ALA A 104 17.76 -11.03 22.12
CA ALA A 104 16.96 -11.71 21.11
C ALA A 104 17.45 -11.35 19.71
N GLY A 105 17.46 -12.33 18.80
CA GLY A 105 17.63 -12.10 17.38
C GLY A 105 16.30 -12.23 16.65
N ASP A 106 16.07 -11.36 15.68
CA ASP A 106 14.86 -11.36 14.87
C ASP A 106 14.81 -12.58 13.92
N ALA A 107 13.61 -13.10 13.70
CA ALA A 107 13.28 -14.06 12.65
C ALA A 107 12.94 -13.33 11.34
N TYR A 108 13.31 -13.93 10.20
CA TYR A 108 12.86 -13.51 8.88
C TYR A 108 12.70 -14.74 7.97
N CYS A 109 11.47 -15.20 7.80
CA CYS A 109 11.13 -16.39 7.01
C CYS A 109 10.37 -16.07 5.72
N SER A 110 10.67 -14.93 5.08
CA SER A 110 10.02 -14.47 3.85
C SER A 110 11.03 -14.37 2.70
N GLU A 111 10.56 -14.27 1.45
CA GLU A 111 11.40 -14.07 0.26
C GLU A 111 12.48 -15.15 0.03
N GLY A 112 12.20 -16.38 0.47
CA GLY A 112 13.16 -17.49 0.37
C GLY A 112 14.26 -17.48 1.43
N VAL A 113 14.21 -16.53 2.38
CA VAL A 113 15.04 -16.55 3.60
C VAL A 113 14.36 -17.42 4.66
N ASP A 114 15.12 -18.22 5.41
CA ASP A 114 14.67 -19.03 6.56
C ASP A 114 15.52 -18.69 7.81
N GLN A 115 15.51 -17.41 8.19
CA GLN A 115 16.16 -16.95 9.41
C GLN A 115 15.22 -17.17 10.60
N LYS A 116 15.62 -18.03 11.52
CA LYS A 116 14.87 -18.32 12.75
C LYS A 116 15.33 -17.38 13.86
N HIS A 117 14.40 -17.01 14.75
CA HIS A 117 14.76 -16.23 15.93
C HIS A 117 15.68 -17.04 16.85
N TRP A 118 16.34 -16.34 17.77
CA TRP A 118 17.06 -16.93 18.88
C TRP A 118 16.90 -16.06 20.12
N LEU A 119 17.02 -16.66 21.30
CA LEU A 119 16.95 -15.98 22.60
C LEU A 119 18.14 -16.39 23.46
N LYS A 120 18.71 -15.44 24.20
CA LYS A 120 19.82 -15.67 25.13
C LYS A 120 19.59 -14.97 26.47
N LEU A 121 20.12 -15.59 27.52
CA LEU A 121 20.17 -15.04 28.88
C LEU A 121 21.61 -15.14 29.39
N GLY A 122 22.23 -14.00 29.70
CA GLY A 122 23.64 -13.97 30.14
C GLY A 122 24.61 -14.49 29.06
N GLY A 123 24.26 -14.37 27.78
CA GLY A 123 25.05 -14.87 26.64
C GLY A 123 24.78 -16.32 26.25
N GLU A 124 24.10 -17.09 27.11
CA GLU A 124 23.78 -18.49 26.84
C GLU A 124 22.44 -18.64 26.12
N PRO A 125 22.33 -19.54 25.11
CA PRO A 125 21.06 -19.82 24.45
C PRO A 125 19.98 -20.26 25.45
N LEU A 126 18.83 -19.59 25.39
CA LEU A 126 17.68 -19.91 26.20
C LEU A 126 16.65 -20.63 25.34
N LYS A 127 16.17 -21.79 25.81
CA LYS A 127 15.07 -22.48 25.15
C LYS A 127 13.77 -21.70 25.36
N ASP A 128 13.02 -21.49 24.29
CA ASP A 128 11.72 -20.86 24.35
C ASP A 128 10.66 -21.63 23.53
N HIS A 129 9.40 -21.20 23.71
CA HIS A 129 8.23 -21.74 23.03
C HIS A 129 7.68 -20.82 21.93
N VAL A 130 8.43 -19.79 21.52
CA VAL A 130 8.08 -18.93 20.40
C VAL A 130 8.30 -19.71 19.10
N ARG A 131 7.46 -19.46 18.09
CA ARG A 131 7.57 -20.16 16.81
C ARG A 131 8.86 -19.73 16.09
N PRO A 132 9.57 -20.61 15.37
CA PRO A 132 10.85 -20.27 14.75
C PRO A 132 10.83 -19.02 13.85
N CYS A 133 9.74 -18.81 13.11
CA CYS A 133 9.54 -17.67 12.20
C CYS A 133 8.82 -16.47 12.83
N VAL A 134 8.92 -16.32 14.15
CA VAL A 134 8.32 -15.25 14.96
C VAL A 134 9.41 -14.72 15.87
N SER A 135 9.50 -13.40 16.01
CA SER A 135 10.50 -12.75 16.85
C SER A 135 9.97 -12.47 18.24
N VAL A 136 10.90 -12.40 19.19
CA VAL A 136 10.65 -11.94 20.56
C VAL A 136 10.82 -10.42 20.60
N SER A 137 9.71 -9.71 20.80
CA SER A 137 9.67 -8.24 20.80
C SER A 137 9.70 -7.62 22.20
N ALA A 138 9.30 -8.39 23.21
CA ALA A 138 9.31 -7.95 24.61
C ALA A 138 9.62 -9.14 25.52
N ALA A 139 10.25 -8.85 26.66
CA ALA A 139 10.48 -9.85 27.70
C ALA A 139 10.24 -9.25 29.10
N GLU A 140 9.71 -10.09 29.99
CA GLU A 140 9.56 -9.79 31.41
C GLU A 140 9.81 -11.05 32.24
N MET A 141 10.41 -10.90 33.42
CA MET A 141 10.67 -12.00 34.35
C MET A 141 10.05 -11.66 35.70
N THR A 142 9.04 -12.44 36.10
CA THR A 142 8.34 -12.25 37.37
C THR A 142 7.79 -13.56 37.89
N ASP A 143 7.80 -13.74 39.21
CA ASP A 143 7.24 -14.91 39.90
C ASP A 143 7.73 -16.27 39.34
N GLY A 144 9.02 -16.34 38.97
CA GLY A 144 9.64 -17.54 38.39
C GLY A 144 9.18 -17.88 36.96
N ARG A 145 8.57 -16.93 36.26
CA ARG A 145 8.06 -17.08 34.89
C ARG A 145 8.76 -16.10 33.96
N LEU A 146 9.02 -16.57 32.74
CA LEU A 146 9.44 -15.76 31.62
C LEU A 146 8.24 -15.48 30.71
N TRP A 147 7.97 -14.20 30.49
CA TRP A 147 6.92 -13.70 29.63
C TRP A 147 7.54 -13.13 28.37
N LEU A 148 7.18 -13.68 27.21
CA LEU A 148 7.74 -13.31 25.92
C LEU A 148 6.64 -12.71 25.05
N GLY A 149 6.75 -11.43 24.76
CA GLY A 149 5.93 -10.77 23.75
C GLY A 149 6.43 -11.14 22.36
N THR A 150 5.51 -11.39 21.45
CA THR A 150 5.84 -11.84 20.09
C THR A 150 5.41 -10.85 19.02
N ARG A 151 6.16 -10.85 17.92
CA ARG A 151 5.83 -10.16 16.67
C ARG A 151 6.24 -11.02 15.48
N GLY A 152 5.57 -10.83 14.34
CA GLY A 152 6.06 -11.33 13.07
C GLY A 152 6.83 -10.22 12.37
N ASP A 153 7.92 -10.59 11.71
CA ASP A 153 8.63 -9.69 10.81
C ASP A 153 8.33 -10.07 9.35
N GLY A 154 8.36 -9.07 8.49
CA GLY A 154 8.19 -9.20 7.05
C GLY A 154 8.82 -8.02 6.33
N GLU A 155 8.89 -8.11 5.00
CA GLU A 155 9.48 -7.10 4.10
C GLU A 155 8.97 -5.68 4.40
N TYR A 156 7.72 -5.60 4.87
CA TYR A 156 6.99 -4.37 5.11
C TYR A 156 6.70 -4.16 6.59
N GLY A 157 7.66 -4.50 7.44
CA GLY A 157 7.64 -4.23 8.87
C GLY A 157 6.89 -5.26 9.72
N GLU A 158 6.51 -4.82 10.91
CA GLU A 158 6.06 -5.70 11.98
C GLU A 158 4.57 -6.07 11.81
N ARG A 159 4.22 -7.31 12.16
CA ARG A 159 2.84 -7.82 12.08
C ARG A 159 2.46 -8.63 13.33
N PRO A 160 1.15 -8.78 13.61
CA PRO A 160 0.69 -9.60 14.72
C PRO A 160 1.15 -11.06 14.60
N ALA A 161 1.53 -11.66 15.73
CA ALA A 161 1.99 -13.04 15.81
C ALA A 161 1.17 -13.85 16.82
N SER A 162 1.81 -14.37 17.86
CA SER A 162 1.17 -15.28 18.83
C SER A 162 0.63 -14.55 20.07
N GLY A 163 0.86 -13.25 20.22
CA GLY A 163 0.61 -12.54 21.48
C GLY A 163 1.74 -12.76 22.48
N ILE A 164 1.42 -13.22 23.69
CA ILE A 164 2.36 -13.45 24.79
C ILE A 164 2.54 -14.96 25.02
N VAL A 165 3.79 -15.42 25.09
CA VAL A 165 4.16 -16.78 25.50
C VAL A 165 4.70 -16.74 26.91
N VAL A 166 4.11 -17.51 27.82
CA VAL A 166 4.54 -17.61 29.22
C VAL A 166 5.13 -18.99 29.45
N GLN A 167 6.35 -19.04 29.97
CA GLN A 167 7.06 -20.27 30.30
C GLN A 167 7.72 -20.19 31.67
N SER A 168 8.01 -21.35 32.25
CA SER A 168 8.79 -21.45 33.48
C SER A 168 10.21 -20.96 33.25
N ALA A 169 10.69 -20.07 34.11
CA ALA A 169 12.08 -19.60 34.04
C ALA A 169 13.08 -20.68 34.51
N ALA A 170 12.63 -21.69 35.27
CA ALA A 170 13.48 -22.71 35.85
C ALA A 170 13.85 -23.83 34.86
N ASP A 171 12.87 -24.29 34.07
CA ASP A 171 13.02 -25.45 33.18
C ASP A 171 12.55 -25.19 31.73
N GLY A 172 12.08 -23.98 31.43
CA GLY A 172 11.61 -23.60 30.11
C GLY A 172 10.30 -24.25 29.70
N SER A 173 9.57 -24.92 30.61
CA SER A 173 8.28 -25.53 30.30
C SER A 173 7.22 -24.49 29.96
N LEU A 174 6.47 -24.72 28.87
CA LEU A 174 5.34 -23.86 28.50
C LEU A 174 4.27 -23.87 29.59
N ILE A 175 3.87 -22.68 30.03
CA ILE A 175 2.77 -22.49 30.99
C ILE A 175 1.49 -22.14 30.22
N LYS A 176 1.52 -21.11 29.37
CA LYS A 176 0.36 -20.64 28.61
C LYS A 176 0.78 -19.75 27.44
N THR A 177 -0.07 -19.67 26.42
CA THR A 177 -0.03 -18.63 25.38
C THR A 177 -1.29 -17.76 25.52
N ILE A 178 -1.13 -16.44 25.43
CA ILE A 178 -2.19 -15.44 25.62
C ILE A 178 -2.25 -14.60 24.35
N SER A 179 -3.39 -14.62 23.68
CA SER A 179 -3.69 -13.90 22.45
C SER A 179 -4.96 -13.05 22.60
N ASP A 180 -5.32 -12.35 21.54
CA ASP A 180 -6.58 -11.62 21.40
C ASP A 180 -7.82 -12.50 21.65
N LYS A 181 -7.74 -13.80 21.35
CA LYS A 181 -8.79 -14.79 21.67
C LYS A 181 -8.99 -14.97 23.18
N GLU A 182 -7.94 -14.75 23.96
CA GLU A 182 -7.97 -14.78 25.43
C GLU A 182 -8.21 -13.37 26.02
N GLY A 183 -8.52 -12.38 25.18
CA GLY A 183 -8.88 -11.02 25.58
C GLY A 183 -7.76 -10.00 25.50
N LEU A 184 -6.54 -10.38 25.06
CA LEU A 184 -5.44 -9.43 24.86
C LEU A 184 -5.84 -8.33 23.87
N SER A 185 -5.36 -7.10 24.05
CA SER A 185 -5.68 -5.99 23.15
C SER A 185 -5.23 -6.22 21.70
N GLY A 186 -4.20 -7.06 21.47
CA GLY A 186 -3.77 -7.49 20.14
C GLY A 186 -2.55 -8.42 20.16
N ASN A 187 -2.26 -9.11 19.05
CA ASN A 187 -1.21 -10.15 18.98
C ASN A 187 0.19 -9.67 18.55
N LEU A 188 0.37 -8.37 18.30
CA LEU A 188 1.69 -7.75 18.16
C LEU A 188 2.01 -7.07 19.49
N VAL A 189 2.85 -7.70 20.30
CA VAL A 189 3.21 -7.21 21.64
C VAL A 189 4.44 -6.33 21.54
N ARG A 190 4.42 -5.14 22.16
CA ARG A 190 5.52 -4.18 22.10
C ARG A 190 6.31 -4.10 23.40
N VAL A 191 5.61 -4.23 24.52
CA VAL A 191 6.23 -4.20 25.85
C VAL A 191 5.38 -5.00 26.83
N ILE A 192 6.06 -5.63 27.80
CA ILE A 192 5.48 -6.32 28.95
C ILE A 192 6.23 -5.83 30.17
N ARG A 193 5.52 -5.43 31.24
CA ARG A 193 6.13 -5.02 32.51
C ARG A 193 5.37 -5.52 33.72
N ALA A 194 6.09 -6.00 34.72
CA ALA A 194 5.53 -6.33 36.01
C ALA A 194 5.30 -5.06 36.84
N ASP A 195 4.09 -4.90 37.38
CA ASP A 195 3.73 -3.77 38.21
C ASP A 195 4.16 -4.02 39.66
N PRO A 196 5.14 -3.27 40.18
CA PRO A 196 5.69 -3.50 41.53
C PRO A 196 4.68 -3.18 42.64
N PHE A 197 3.57 -2.51 42.34
CA PHE A 197 2.59 -2.07 43.35
C PHE A 197 1.33 -2.95 43.40
N SER A 198 1.06 -3.78 42.39
CA SER A 198 -0.22 -4.51 42.30
C SER A 198 -0.13 -6.01 42.01
N ARG A 199 1.08 -6.58 41.87
CA ARG A 199 1.30 -7.98 41.42
C ARG A 199 0.59 -8.31 40.10
N ARG A 200 0.40 -7.29 39.26
CA ARG A 200 -0.17 -7.42 37.91
C ARG A 200 0.95 -7.31 36.89
N VAL A 201 0.68 -7.82 35.70
CA VAL A 201 1.54 -7.63 34.54
C VAL A 201 0.79 -6.75 33.56
N TRP A 202 1.44 -5.72 33.03
CA TRP A 202 0.88 -4.85 32.01
C TRP A 202 1.55 -5.15 30.68
N SER A 203 0.77 -5.07 29.61
CA SER A 203 1.29 -5.17 28.24
C SER A 203 0.71 -4.07 27.37
N ALA A 204 1.55 -3.54 26.48
CA ALA A 204 1.08 -2.75 25.35
C ALA A 204 1.29 -3.52 24.05
N THR A 205 0.29 -3.45 23.20
CA THR A 205 0.22 -4.08 21.89
C THR A 205 -0.03 -3.00 20.84
N HIS A 206 0.10 -3.34 19.56
CA HIS A 206 -0.23 -2.44 18.46
C HIS A 206 -1.66 -1.84 18.52
N LEU A 207 -2.62 -2.50 19.18
CA LEU A 207 -4.01 -2.03 19.25
C LEU A 207 -4.38 -1.39 20.60
N GLY A 208 -3.55 -1.55 21.64
CA GLY A 208 -3.91 -1.04 22.96
C GLY A 208 -3.18 -1.64 24.14
N LEU A 209 -3.78 -1.51 25.30
CA LEU A 209 -3.22 -1.85 26.61
C LEU A 209 -3.96 -3.05 27.20
N SER A 210 -3.24 -3.93 27.90
CA SER A 210 -3.82 -5.05 28.63
C SER A 210 -3.24 -5.14 30.03
N GLU A 211 -4.10 -5.34 31.02
CA GLU A 211 -3.75 -5.63 32.41
C GLU A 211 -4.01 -7.11 32.67
N LEU A 212 -2.98 -7.83 33.12
CA LEU A 212 -2.99 -9.28 33.32
C LEU A 212 -2.69 -9.62 34.79
N SER A 213 -3.27 -10.72 35.27
CA SER A 213 -2.89 -11.31 36.54
C SER A 213 -1.51 -11.97 36.45
N ALA A 214 -0.84 -12.19 37.58
CA ALA A 214 0.39 -13.00 37.63
C ALA A 214 0.18 -14.43 37.10
N ALA A 215 -1.06 -14.92 37.08
CA ALA A 215 -1.43 -16.23 36.51
C ALA A 215 -1.51 -16.24 34.98
N GLY A 216 -1.51 -15.07 34.31
CA GLY A 216 -1.68 -14.96 32.87
C GLY A 216 -3.14 -14.89 32.42
N GLU A 217 -4.03 -14.39 33.27
CA GLU A 217 -5.42 -14.09 32.91
C GLU A 217 -5.53 -12.62 32.55
N VAL A 218 -6.18 -12.29 31.42
CA VAL A 218 -6.44 -10.91 31.04
C VAL A 218 -7.57 -10.37 31.92
N LEU A 219 -7.26 -9.41 32.77
CA LEU A 219 -8.21 -8.79 33.71
C LEU A 219 -9.00 -7.68 33.02
N SER A 220 -8.33 -6.91 32.16
CA SER A 220 -8.94 -5.85 31.38
C SER A 220 -8.08 -5.48 30.18
N SER A 221 -8.74 -5.10 29.10
CA SER A 221 -8.10 -4.57 27.89
C SER A 221 -8.72 -3.24 27.49
N TRP A 222 -7.88 -2.35 27.02
CA TRP A 222 -8.27 -1.06 26.49
C TRP A 222 -7.68 -0.87 25.11
N TYR A 223 -8.55 -0.59 24.13
CA TYR A 223 -8.20 -0.37 22.74
C TYR A 223 -7.95 1.12 22.51
N LEU A 224 -6.82 1.42 21.89
CA LEU A 224 -6.46 2.77 21.48
C LEU A 224 -7.21 3.14 20.21
N TYR A 225 -7.70 4.36 20.15
CA TYR A 225 -8.23 4.96 18.93
C TYR A 225 -7.99 6.47 18.99
N GLU A 226 -7.85 7.12 17.83
CA GLU A 226 -7.81 8.59 17.77
C GLU A 226 -9.18 9.14 17.37
N ASP A 227 -9.66 10.16 18.07
CA ASP A 227 -10.93 10.85 17.82
C ASP A 227 -10.85 12.32 18.21
N LEU A 228 -11.91 13.08 17.94
CA LEU A 228 -12.05 14.46 18.40
C LEU A 228 -12.55 14.46 19.85
N ASP A 229 -11.84 15.16 20.73
CA ASP A 229 -12.23 15.35 22.13
C ASP A 229 -13.46 16.29 22.26
N GLY A 230 -13.90 16.54 23.49
CA GLY A 230 -15.02 17.45 23.77
C GLY A 230 -14.81 18.90 23.30
N ASN A 231 -13.57 19.29 22.99
CA ASN A 231 -13.21 20.61 22.45
C ASN A 231 -13.00 20.58 20.93
N GLY A 232 -13.16 19.42 20.28
CA GLY A 232 -12.90 19.27 18.85
C GLY A 232 -11.41 19.19 18.50
N LEU A 233 -10.56 18.79 19.45
CA LEU A 233 -9.13 18.57 19.23
C LEU A 233 -8.83 17.08 19.10
N PRO A 234 -7.86 16.68 18.26
CA PRO A 234 -7.54 15.28 18.06
C PRO A 234 -6.84 14.72 19.30
N ALA A 235 -7.37 13.62 19.83
CA ALA A 235 -6.89 12.96 21.02
C ALA A 235 -6.88 11.45 20.84
N VAL A 236 -5.84 10.80 21.36
CA VAL A 236 -5.80 9.34 21.49
C VAL A 236 -6.51 8.96 22.79
N MET A 237 -7.49 8.07 22.67
CA MET A 237 -8.40 7.69 23.74
C MET A 237 -8.40 6.16 23.93
N LEU A 238 -8.95 5.72 25.06
CA LEU A 238 -9.15 4.30 25.36
C LEU A 238 -10.62 3.91 25.26
N SER A 239 -10.87 2.71 24.74
CA SER A 239 -12.17 2.05 24.70
C SER A 239 -12.06 0.66 25.31
N THR A 240 -13.06 0.20 26.07
CA THR A 240 -13.09 -1.19 26.60
C THR A 240 -13.49 -2.23 25.55
N ALA A 241 -13.83 -1.80 24.34
CA ALA A 241 -14.11 -2.63 23.18
C ALA A 241 -13.33 -2.12 21.96
N PRO A 242 -13.01 -2.99 20.98
CA PRO A 242 -12.34 -2.57 19.75
C PRO A 242 -13.08 -1.40 19.09
N ARG A 243 -12.35 -0.33 18.78
CA ARG A 243 -12.89 0.88 18.15
C ARG A 243 -11.93 1.35 17.06
N ARG A 244 -12.50 1.77 15.93
CA ARG A 244 -11.74 2.32 14.81
C ARG A 244 -11.30 3.75 15.10
N THR A 245 -10.17 4.11 14.51
CA THR A 245 -9.66 5.49 14.52
C THR A 245 -10.52 6.36 13.59
N ASN A 246 -10.91 7.54 14.07
CA ASN A 246 -11.53 8.57 13.25
C ASN A 246 -10.43 9.30 12.45
N PHE A 247 -10.29 8.96 11.17
CA PHE A 247 -9.23 9.53 10.33
C PHE A 247 -9.38 11.02 10.03
N LEU A 248 -10.55 11.63 10.28
CA LEU A 248 -10.70 13.09 10.25
C LEU A 248 -9.97 13.76 11.42
N ALA A 249 -9.94 13.14 12.59
CA ALA A 249 -9.13 13.60 13.73
C ALA A 249 -7.63 13.48 13.42
N VAL A 250 -7.22 12.34 12.84
CA VAL A 250 -5.84 12.14 12.38
C VAL A 250 -5.44 13.19 11.35
N LEU A 251 -6.31 13.46 10.37
CA LEU A 251 -6.08 14.49 9.37
C LEU A 251 -5.91 15.87 10.02
N GLN A 252 -6.79 16.26 10.94
CA GLN A 252 -6.67 17.52 11.68
C GLN A 252 -5.31 17.62 12.41
N ARG A 253 -4.90 16.57 13.12
CA ARG A 253 -3.60 16.51 13.82
C ARG A 253 -2.43 16.69 12.85
N LYS A 254 -2.50 16.04 11.69
CA LYS A 254 -1.43 16.06 10.69
C LYS A 254 -1.35 17.38 9.93
N LEU A 255 -2.48 18.05 9.71
CA LEU A 255 -2.52 19.37 9.06
C LEU A 255 -2.13 20.49 10.04
N GLY A 256 -2.50 20.36 11.32
CA GLY A 256 -2.28 21.40 12.33
C GLY A 256 -2.92 22.74 11.95
N PRO A 257 -4.23 22.79 11.63
CA PRO A 257 -4.88 24.01 11.17
C PRO A 257 -4.80 25.11 12.23
N LYS A 258 -4.61 26.37 11.79
CA LYS A 258 -4.57 27.53 12.71
C LYS A 258 -5.86 27.73 13.47
N ASP A 259 -6.99 27.36 12.87
CA ASP A 259 -8.31 27.36 13.49
C ASP A 259 -8.88 25.93 13.54
N PRO A 260 -8.57 25.16 14.60
CA PRO A 260 -9.11 23.82 14.79
C PRO A 260 -10.64 23.79 14.89
N ALA A 261 -11.27 24.85 15.41
CA ALA A 261 -12.72 24.91 15.54
C ALA A 261 -13.39 25.02 14.17
N ALA A 262 -12.86 25.87 13.28
CA ALA A 262 -13.33 25.95 11.90
C ALA A 262 -13.18 24.63 11.13
N PHE A 263 -12.10 23.88 11.39
CA PHE A 263 -11.93 22.53 10.82
C PHE A 263 -13.05 21.59 11.26
N VAL A 264 -13.37 21.57 12.55
CA VAL A 264 -14.46 20.73 13.08
C VAL A 264 -15.82 21.13 12.52
N GLU A 265 -16.08 22.44 12.37
CA GLU A 265 -17.29 22.92 11.70
C GLU A 265 -17.36 22.49 10.23
N ALA A 266 -16.23 22.46 9.52
CA ALA A 266 -16.17 21.92 8.16
C ALA A 266 -16.46 20.41 8.14
N VAL A 267 -15.85 19.64 9.05
CA VAL A 267 -16.14 18.20 9.22
C VAL A 267 -17.61 17.92 9.48
N ARG A 268 -18.29 18.77 10.27
CA ARG A 268 -19.73 18.62 10.56
C ARG A 268 -20.61 18.77 9.32
N LYS A 269 -20.14 19.46 8.28
CA LYS A 269 -20.85 19.59 6.99
C LYS A 269 -20.75 18.34 6.12
N ILE A 270 -19.79 17.46 6.39
CA ILE A 270 -19.67 16.16 5.71
C ILE A 270 -20.77 15.23 6.29
N PRO A 271 -21.60 14.59 5.46
CA PRO A 271 -22.61 13.64 5.93
C PRO A 271 -21.99 12.50 6.78
N PRO A 272 -22.56 12.16 7.95
CA PRO A 272 -22.00 11.15 8.86
C PRO A 272 -21.66 9.80 8.19
N GLU A 273 -22.51 9.36 7.27
CA GLU A 273 -22.41 8.09 6.54
C GLU A 273 -21.16 7.96 5.66
N ILE A 274 -20.53 9.09 5.27
CA ILE A 274 -19.32 9.10 4.45
C ILE A 274 -18.10 9.60 5.22
N ARG A 275 -18.21 9.98 6.49
CA ARG A 275 -17.04 10.45 7.27
C ARG A 275 -15.95 9.38 7.43
N ASP A 276 -16.37 8.13 7.50
CA ASP A 276 -15.48 6.97 7.63
C ASP A 276 -14.83 6.56 6.29
N CYS A 277 -15.08 7.30 5.20
CA CYS A 277 -14.41 7.13 3.90
C CYS A 277 -12.88 7.26 3.98
N LEU A 278 -12.38 8.11 4.88
CA LEU A 278 -10.94 8.34 5.02
C LEU A 278 -10.31 7.13 5.71
N GLY A 279 -9.43 6.44 5.00
CA GLY A 279 -8.68 5.30 5.51
C GLY A 279 -7.26 5.65 5.99
N PRO A 280 -6.53 4.68 6.57
CA PRO A 280 -5.18 4.85 7.12
C PRO A 280 -4.11 5.14 6.07
N ASP A 281 -4.26 4.64 4.85
CA ASP A 281 -3.26 4.81 3.79
C ASP A 281 -3.40 6.12 3.04
N GLY A 282 -4.54 6.79 3.21
CA GLY A 282 -4.94 7.92 2.41
C GLY A 282 -5.01 7.66 0.90
N ARG A 283 -4.91 6.40 0.45
CA ARG A 283 -4.77 5.99 -0.97
C ARG A 283 -6.01 5.32 -1.50
N ARG A 284 -6.76 4.63 -0.64
CA ARG A 284 -7.97 3.92 -1.00
C ARG A 284 -9.09 4.36 -0.08
N TRP A 285 -9.89 5.29 -0.57
CA TRP A 285 -11.09 5.74 0.15
C TRP A 285 -12.17 4.69 0.02
N ASP A 286 -12.50 4.02 1.12
CA ASP A 286 -13.55 2.99 1.15
C ASP A 286 -14.91 3.67 1.40
N CYS A 287 -15.32 4.52 0.47
CA CYS A 287 -16.57 5.26 0.56
C CYS A 287 -17.82 4.42 0.32
N ARG A 288 -17.67 3.14 -0.03
CA ARG A 288 -18.80 2.27 -0.34
C ARG A 288 -18.56 0.90 0.26
N TYR A 289 -19.26 0.63 1.35
CA TYR A 289 -19.60 -0.72 1.80
C TYR A 289 -19.73 -1.69 0.60
N GLY A 290 -18.73 -2.57 0.43
CA GLY A 290 -18.78 -3.73 -0.46
C GLY A 290 -18.38 -3.48 -1.91
N GLY A 291 -17.11 -3.77 -2.23
CA GLY A 291 -16.73 -4.20 -3.57
C GLY A 291 -15.52 -3.45 -4.14
N SER A 292 -14.38 -4.16 -4.15
CA SER A 292 -13.38 -4.20 -5.23
C SER A 292 -13.25 -2.97 -6.14
N ALA A 293 -12.06 -2.37 -6.13
CA ALA A 293 -11.36 -1.83 -7.29
C ALA A 293 -12.22 -1.08 -8.33
N GLY A 294 -12.05 0.25 -8.39
CA GLY A 294 -12.45 1.08 -9.53
C GLY A 294 -13.72 1.91 -9.33
N GLY A 295 -13.57 3.24 -9.28
CA GLY A 295 -14.73 4.14 -9.37
C GLY A 295 -14.41 5.62 -9.24
N ASP A 296 -14.07 6.08 -8.04
CA ASP A 296 -14.04 7.52 -7.76
C ASP A 296 -12.59 7.97 -7.55
N ARG A 297 -12.06 8.75 -8.51
CA ARG A 297 -10.66 9.26 -8.54
C ARG A 297 -10.37 10.29 -7.44
N PHE A 298 -11.44 10.82 -6.85
CA PHE A 298 -11.42 11.82 -5.79
C PHE A 298 -12.33 11.35 -4.65
N LEU A 299 -12.13 11.94 -3.47
CA LEU A 299 -13.13 11.90 -2.40
C LEU A 299 -14.47 12.49 -2.89
N PRO A 300 -15.59 12.08 -2.27
CA PRO A 300 -16.89 12.72 -2.49
C PRO A 300 -16.77 14.25 -2.35
N GLU A 301 -17.53 15.00 -3.16
CA GLU A 301 -17.43 16.47 -3.23
C GLU A 301 -17.68 17.13 -1.86
N GLU A 302 -18.45 16.47 -0.97
CA GLU A 302 -18.70 16.91 0.39
C GLU A 302 -17.40 17.09 1.20
N PHE A 303 -16.34 16.35 0.88
CA PHE A 303 -15.02 16.51 1.50
C PHE A 303 -14.29 17.78 1.04
N ASN A 304 -14.71 18.43 -0.05
CA ASN A 304 -14.09 19.68 -0.52
C ASN A 304 -14.20 20.82 0.51
N VAL A 305 -15.09 20.71 1.51
CA VAL A 305 -15.12 21.64 2.66
C VAL A 305 -13.80 21.65 3.45
N LEU A 306 -12.96 20.62 3.33
CA LEU A 306 -11.65 20.52 3.98
C LEU A 306 -10.51 21.14 3.14
N VAL A 307 -10.73 21.43 1.85
CA VAL A 307 -9.71 21.96 0.93
C VAL A 307 -8.98 23.18 1.47
N PRO A 308 -9.65 24.20 2.06
CA PRO A 308 -8.94 25.37 2.59
C PRO A 308 -7.85 25.01 3.61
N PHE A 309 -8.11 24.04 4.49
CA PHE A 309 -7.16 23.61 5.53
C PHE A 309 -5.99 22.82 4.93
N VAL A 310 -6.25 22.00 3.92
CA VAL A 310 -5.21 21.22 3.23
C VAL A 310 -4.32 22.11 2.39
N VAL A 311 -4.90 23.11 1.70
CA VAL A 311 -4.16 24.12 0.94
C VAL A 311 -3.34 25.00 1.89
N GLU A 312 -3.88 25.41 3.04
CA GLU A 312 -3.15 26.17 4.04
C GLU A 312 -1.91 25.41 4.56
N ALA A 313 -2.03 24.10 4.74
CA ALA A 313 -0.95 23.24 5.23
C ALA A 313 -0.04 22.69 4.11
N ALA A 314 -0.27 23.04 2.85
CA ALA A 314 0.48 22.50 1.72
C ALA A 314 1.94 22.96 1.74
N ASP A 315 2.88 22.01 1.74
CA ASP A 315 4.32 22.29 1.70
C ASP A 315 4.96 21.66 0.46
N PHE A 316 5.29 22.52 -0.52
CA PHE A 316 5.96 22.13 -1.75
C PHE A 316 7.49 22.11 -1.62
N SER A 317 8.03 22.15 -0.40
CA SER A 317 9.46 21.95 -0.17
C SER A 317 9.91 20.58 -0.68
N PRO A 318 11.19 20.44 -1.08
CA PRO A 318 11.65 19.21 -1.73
C PRO A 318 11.39 17.93 -0.94
N ASP A 319 11.40 18.00 0.39
CA ASP A 319 11.25 16.83 1.27
C ASP A 319 9.79 16.45 1.53
N ASN A 320 8.84 17.37 1.30
CA ASN A 320 7.42 17.17 1.55
C ASN A 320 6.56 17.15 0.26
N VAL A 321 7.12 17.57 -0.88
CA VAL A 321 6.37 17.75 -2.13
C VAL A 321 5.56 16.52 -2.55
N TRP A 322 6.11 15.32 -2.37
CA TRP A 322 5.43 14.07 -2.70
C TRP A 322 4.17 13.87 -1.84
N MET A 323 4.29 14.04 -0.52
CA MET A 323 3.16 13.95 0.41
C MET A 323 2.14 15.07 0.22
N THR A 324 2.60 16.27 -0.12
CA THR A 324 1.72 17.42 -0.40
C THR A 324 0.89 17.21 -1.66
N TYR A 325 1.50 16.75 -2.75
CA TYR A 325 0.76 16.37 -3.96
C TYR A 325 -0.26 15.27 -3.66
N PHE A 326 0.14 14.25 -2.90
CA PHE A 326 -0.71 13.15 -2.51
C PHE A 326 -1.98 13.62 -1.75
N ARG A 327 -1.80 14.48 -0.74
CA ARG A 327 -2.90 15.04 0.06
C ARG A 327 -3.79 16.01 -0.72
N LEU A 328 -3.26 16.72 -1.69
CA LEU A 328 -4.07 17.63 -2.49
C LEU A 328 -4.85 16.86 -3.57
N CYS A 329 -4.22 15.87 -4.19
CA CYS A 329 -4.77 15.10 -5.30
C CYS A 329 -6.08 14.36 -4.97
N MET A 330 -6.32 14.06 -3.70
CA MET A 330 -7.52 13.38 -3.23
C MET A 330 -8.81 14.20 -3.41
N PHE A 331 -8.72 15.54 -3.58
CA PHE A 331 -9.87 16.42 -3.65
C PHE A 331 -10.24 16.77 -5.09
N GLY A 332 -11.49 16.55 -5.47
CA GLY A 332 -12.04 16.94 -6.77
C GLY A 332 -12.36 18.44 -6.87
N ASP A 333 -11.42 19.30 -6.47
CA ASP A 333 -11.60 20.75 -6.42
C ASP A 333 -10.81 21.47 -7.51
N LYS A 334 -11.44 22.47 -8.15
CA LYS A 334 -10.84 23.22 -9.26
C LYS A 334 -9.67 24.11 -8.80
N GLY A 335 -9.75 24.69 -7.60
CA GLY A 335 -8.70 25.50 -7.02
C GLY A 335 -7.46 24.66 -6.72
N VAL A 336 -7.64 23.48 -6.14
CA VAL A 336 -6.58 22.49 -5.92
C VAL A 336 -5.95 22.06 -7.23
N ALA A 337 -6.76 21.73 -8.23
CA ALA A 337 -6.28 21.34 -9.55
C ALA A 337 -5.39 22.43 -10.18
N GLY A 338 -5.83 23.69 -10.11
CA GLY A 338 -5.06 24.85 -10.59
C GLY A 338 -3.74 25.03 -9.83
N LEU A 339 -3.76 24.92 -8.50
CA LEU A 339 -2.57 25.00 -7.67
C LEU A 339 -1.54 23.92 -8.02
N LEU A 340 -1.97 22.66 -8.15
CA LEU A 340 -1.07 21.56 -8.49
C LEU A 340 -0.51 21.68 -9.91
N ALA A 341 -1.31 22.17 -10.86
CA ALA A 341 -0.85 22.42 -12.22
C ALA A 341 0.21 23.54 -12.25
N GLU A 342 0.01 24.62 -11.52
CA GLU A 342 0.98 25.71 -11.36
C GLU A 342 2.29 25.19 -10.76
N LYS A 343 2.24 24.39 -9.70
CA LYS A 343 3.45 23.86 -9.04
C LYS A 343 4.18 22.81 -9.87
N TYR A 344 3.48 22.09 -10.75
CA TYR A 344 4.08 21.04 -11.56
C TYR A 344 4.98 21.58 -12.68
N VAL A 345 4.81 22.85 -13.08
CA VAL A 345 5.71 23.46 -14.10
C VAL A 345 7.14 23.69 -13.59
N ASP A 346 7.34 23.60 -12.27
CA ASP A 346 8.66 23.61 -11.65
C ASP A 346 9.35 22.25 -11.87
N ALA A 347 10.50 22.26 -12.56
CA ALA A 347 11.25 21.06 -12.89
C ALA A 347 11.71 20.27 -11.66
N ALA A 348 11.99 20.92 -10.53
CA ALA A 348 12.39 20.25 -9.29
C ALA A 348 11.21 19.50 -8.66
N VAL A 349 10.01 20.08 -8.72
CA VAL A 349 8.76 19.45 -8.29
C VAL A 349 8.45 18.26 -9.19
N ALA A 350 8.40 18.48 -10.50
CA ALA A 350 8.07 17.45 -11.49
C ALA A 350 8.99 16.22 -11.39
N THR A 351 10.30 16.44 -11.20
CA THR A 351 11.28 15.35 -11.06
C THR A 351 11.04 14.52 -9.80
N ARG A 352 10.65 15.13 -8.67
CA ARG A 352 10.43 14.42 -7.41
C ARG A 352 9.06 13.77 -7.30
N THR A 353 8.05 14.33 -7.94
CA THR A 353 6.69 13.76 -7.92
C THR A 353 6.47 12.69 -8.99
N GLY A 354 7.21 12.76 -10.11
CA GLY A 354 7.16 11.76 -11.18
C GLY A 354 5.74 11.48 -11.68
N SER A 355 5.42 10.19 -11.85
CA SER A 355 4.12 9.71 -12.36
C SER A 355 2.93 10.08 -11.48
N LEU A 356 3.11 10.30 -10.17
CA LEU A 356 2.02 10.65 -9.24
C LEU A 356 1.37 11.98 -9.63
N ALA A 357 2.17 13.03 -9.78
CA ALA A 357 1.64 14.35 -10.14
C ALA A 357 1.01 14.32 -11.54
N THR A 358 1.61 13.55 -12.44
CA THR A 358 1.13 13.46 -13.81
C THR A 358 -0.22 12.73 -13.90
N GLN A 359 -0.36 11.60 -13.21
CA GLN A 359 -1.62 10.88 -13.07
C GLN A 359 -2.68 11.76 -12.41
N CYS A 360 -2.31 12.48 -11.35
CA CYS A 360 -3.19 13.42 -10.67
C CYS A 360 -3.75 14.51 -11.62
N LEU A 361 -2.88 15.17 -12.38
CA LEU A 361 -3.28 16.19 -13.34
C LEU A 361 -4.09 15.62 -14.50
N TYR A 362 -3.82 14.38 -14.90
CA TYR A 362 -4.65 13.65 -15.86
C TYR A 362 -6.07 13.43 -15.31
N ASP A 363 -6.20 13.00 -14.06
CA ASP A 363 -7.49 12.78 -13.41
C ASP A 363 -8.31 14.07 -13.30
N TYR A 364 -7.67 15.20 -12.97
CA TYR A 364 -8.31 16.51 -13.01
C TYR A 364 -8.78 16.95 -14.41
N ARG A 365 -8.02 16.65 -15.46
CA ARG A 365 -8.44 16.94 -16.84
C ARG A 365 -9.63 16.09 -17.27
N GLN A 366 -9.63 14.81 -16.92
CA GLN A 366 -10.73 13.89 -17.22
C GLN A 366 -12.03 14.29 -16.51
N ALA A 367 -11.92 14.83 -15.28
CA ALA A 367 -13.05 15.40 -14.55
C ALA A 367 -13.45 16.81 -15.04
N GLY A 368 -12.78 17.38 -16.04
CA GLY A 368 -13.06 18.72 -16.54
C GLY A 368 -12.67 19.87 -15.58
N LEU A 369 -11.87 19.57 -14.55
CA LEU A 369 -11.42 20.52 -13.53
C LEU A 369 -10.20 21.33 -14.00
N LEU A 370 -9.40 20.79 -14.93
CA LEU A 370 -8.33 21.53 -15.64
C LEU A 370 -8.68 21.71 -17.11
N LYS A 371 -8.62 22.97 -17.59
CA LYS A 371 -8.91 23.35 -18.98
C LYS A 371 -7.68 23.41 -19.87
N GLU A 372 -6.47 23.45 -19.30
CA GLU A 372 -5.24 23.66 -20.07
C GLU A 372 -4.72 22.35 -20.66
N LYS A 373 -4.66 22.34 -21.99
CA LYS A 373 -3.95 21.31 -22.76
C LYS A 373 -2.44 21.49 -22.52
N PRO A 374 -1.64 20.41 -22.48
CA PRO A 374 -0.18 20.53 -22.45
C PRO A 374 0.30 21.44 -23.60
N PRO A 375 1.36 22.26 -23.41
CA PRO A 375 1.85 23.16 -24.44
C PRO A 375 2.07 22.42 -25.76
N GLU A 376 1.52 22.96 -26.85
CA GLU A 376 1.51 22.27 -28.15
C GLU A 376 2.92 21.94 -28.64
N ALA A 377 3.90 22.81 -28.34
CA ALA A 377 5.31 22.59 -28.65
C ALA A 377 5.88 21.34 -27.94
N THR A 378 5.54 21.14 -26.66
CA THR A 378 5.97 19.96 -25.87
C THR A 378 5.37 18.69 -26.43
N VAL A 379 4.05 18.70 -26.71
CA VAL A 379 3.37 17.56 -27.34
C VAL A 379 3.98 17.24 -28.71
N LYS A 380 4.23 18.25 -29.54
CA LYS A 380 4.81 18.10 -30.87
C LYS A 380 6.22 17.52 -30.81
N ALA A 381 7.06 18.00 -29.89
CA ALA A 381 8.43 17.50 -29.73
C ALA A 381 8.45 16.03 -29.25
N ALA A 382 7.64 15.70 -28.24
CA ALA A 382 7.53 14.34 -27.72
C ALA A 382 6.91 13.38 -28.75
N LEU A 383 5.84 13.79 -29.44
CA LEU A 383 5.23 12.99 -30.51
C LEU A 383 6.21 12.78 -31.67
N GLY A 384 7.05 13.78 -31.96
CA GLY A 384 8.14 13.65 -32.92
C GLY A 384 9.19 12.61 -32.51
N ARG A 385 9.50 12.48 -31.21
CA ARG A 385 10.41 11.42 -30.71
C ARG A 385 9.79 10.04 -30.89
N VAL A 386 8.53 9.85 -30.45
CA VAL A 386 7.81 8.59 -30.63
C VAL A 386 7.74 8.21 -32.11
N SER A 387 7.37 9.16 -32.98
CA SER A 387 7.27 8.92 -34.43
C SER A 387 8.61 8.51 -35.05
N ARG A 388 9.72 9.13 -34.62
CA ARG A 388 11.07 8.76 -35.11
C ARG A 388 11.50 7.40 -34.59
N ALA A 389 11.18 7.06 -33.35
CA ALA A 389 11.48 5.74 -32.79
C ALA A 389 10.74 4.64 -33.55
N LEU A 390 9.43 4.82 -33.81
CA LEU A 390 8.64 3.89 -34.64
C LEU A 390 9.15 3.81 -36.09
N ALA A 391 9.61 4.91 -36.66
CA ALA A 391 10.22 4.91 -37.99
C ALA A 391 11.56 4.16 -38.00
N ARG A 392 12.38 4.30 -36.95
CA ARG A 392 13.65 3.57 -36.78
C ARG A 392 13.39 2.07 -36.66
N LEU A 393 12.38 1.65 -35.90
CA LEU A 393 11.99 0.24 -35.78
C LEU A 393 11.62 -0.38 -37.12
N ASN A 394 10.75 0.28 -37.88
CA ASN A 394 10.40 -0.15 -39.24
C ASN A 394 11.62 -0.24 -40.18
N ALA A 395 12.60 0.64 -40.01
CA ALA A 395 13.80 0.66 -40.84
C ALA A 395 14.81 -0.43 -40.45
N LEU A 396 14.90 -0.78 -39.17
CA LEU A 396 15.77 -1.84 -38.66
C LEU A 396 15.31 -3.22 -39.15
N GLY A 397 14.00 -3.46 -39.18
CA GLY A 397 13.44 -4.75 -39.60
C GLY A 397 13.89 -5.93 -38.71
N PRO A 398 13.62 -7.18 -39.12
CA PRO A 398 13.89 -8.36 -38.32
C PRO A 398 15.39 -8.66 -38.13
N ASP A 399 16.24 -8.16 -39.03
CA ASP A 399 17.70 -8.36 -38.98
C ASP A 399 18.43 -7.23 -38.22
N GLY A 400 17.69 -6.28 -37.64
CA GLY A 400 18.25 -5.17 -36.89
C GLY A 400 18.99 -5.60 -35.62
N GLY A 401 19.96 -4.77 -35.17
CA GLY A 401 20.67 -5.03 -33.93
C GLY A 401 19.72 -5.02 -32.73
N HIS A 402 19.73 -6.09 -31.93
CA HIS A 402 18.83 -6.26 -30.78
C HIS A 402 18.81 -5.05 -29.82
N MET A 403 19.98 -4.44 -29.57
CA MET A 403 20.06 -3.27 -28.69
C MET A 403 19.39 -2.03 -29.29
N GLU A 404 19.53 -1.81 -30.59
CA GLU A 404 18.91 -0.66 -31.26
C GLU A 404 17.39 -0.79 -31.34
N ILE A 405 16.91 -2.04 -31.52
CA ILE A 405 15.50 -2.41 -31.46
C ILE A 405 14.96 -2.12 -30.04
N PHE A 406 15.64 -2.62 -29.00
CA PHE A 406 15.25 -2.41 -27.62
C PHE A 406 15.19 -0.92 -27.22
N GLU A 407 16.20 -0.14 -27.59
CA GLU A 407 16.22 1.31 -27.34
C GLU A 407 15.05 2.02 -28.04
N ALA A 408 14.79 1.70 -29.30
CA ALA A 408 13.70 2.32 -30.05
C ALA A 408 12.32 1.91 -29.51
N HIS A 409 12.17 0.68 -28.98
CA HIS A 409 10.97 0.25 -28.24
C HIS A 409 10.73 1.12 -27.02
N GLY A 410 11.73 1.22 -26.13
CA GLY A 410 11.63 1.99 -24.89
C GLY A 410 11.22 3.44 -25.16
N VAL A 411 11.91 4.10 -26.10
CA VAL A 411 11.60 5.49 -26.47
C VAL A 411 10.18 5.66 -27.03
N ALA A 412 9.69 4.71 -27.80
CA ALA A 412 8.34 4.78 -28.37
C ALA A 412 7.26 4.55 -27.32
N VAL A 413 7.40 3.52 -26.48
CA VAL A 413 6.41 3.12 -25.47
C VAL A 413 6.39 4.12 -24.31
N GLU A 414 7.55 4.40 -23.70
CA GLU A 414 7.66 5.36 -22.60
C GLU A 414 7.29 6.78 -23.06
N GLY A 415 7.67 7.15 -24.28
CA GLY A 415 7.30 8.43 -24.86
C GLY A 415 5.80 8.58 -25.12
N ALA A 416 5.12 7.48 -25.46
CA ALA A 416 3.67 7.47 -25.66
C ALA A 416 2.92 7.50 -24.32
N ASP A 417 3.38 6.75 -23.31
CA ASP A 417 2.81 6.80 -21.97
C ASP A 417 3.02 8.19 -21.36
N ALA A 418 4.22 8.75 -21.42
CA ALA A 418 4.53 10.11 -20.97
C ALA A 418 3.65 11.18 -21.66
N LEU A 419 3.30 10.99 -22.94
CA LEU A 419 2.35 11.86 -23.64
C LEU A 419 0.92 11.74 -23.09
N ALA A 420 0.45 10.51 -22.85
CA ALA A 420 -0.87 10.25 -22.27
C ALA A 420 -0.96 10.80 -20.85
N GLU A 421 0.10 10.58 -20.07
CA GLU A 421 0.39 11.16 -18.77
C GLU A 421 0.20 12.68 -18.76
N ILE A 422 0.80 13.43 -19.68
CA ILE A 422 0.60 14.89 -19.76
C ILE A 422 -0.74 15.30 -20.40
N GLY A 423 -1.67 14.36 -20.64
CA GLY A 423 -3.02 14.61 -21.13
C GLY A 423 -3.14 14.64 -22.67
N SER A 424 -2.22 14.03 -23.40
CA SER A 424 -2.26 13.93 -24.86
C SER A 424 -2.29 12.46 -25.32
N PRO A 425 -3.45 11.92 -25.76
CA PRO A 425 -3.57 10.52 -26.19
C PRO A 425 -2.83 10.22 -27.51
N LYS A 426 -2.35 11.25 -28.21
CA LYS A 426 -1.73 11.13 -29.54
C LYS A 426 -0.57 10.13 -29.62
N GLY A 427 0.15 9.92 -28.52
CA GLY A 427 1.21 8.91 -28.44
C GLY A 427 0.63 7.49 -28.52
N ILE A 428 -0.35 7.19 -27.67
CA ILE A 428 -1.06 5.90 -27.63
C ILE A 428 -1.83 5.67 -28.94
N GLU A 429 -2.48 6.68 -29.51
CA GLU A 429 -3.12 6.60 -30.83
C GLU A 429 -2.13 6.25 -31.95
N LEU A 430 -0.88 6.71 -31.84
CA LEU A 430 0.17 6.38 -32.79
C LEU A 430 0.63 4.93 -32.62
N LEU A 431 0.80 4.45 -31.38
CA LEU A 431 1.09 3.05 -31.08
C LEU A 431 -0.03 2.11 -31.56
N ASN A 432 -1.30 2.44 -31.29
CA ASN A 432 -2.44 1.66 -31.77
C ASN A 432 -2.42 1.54 -33.30
N ARG A 433 -2.22 2.66 -34.01
CA ARG A 433 -2.12 2.64 -35.48
C ARG A 433 -0.92 1.83 -35.97
N TYR A 434 0.18 1.83 -35.23
CA TYR A 434 1.35 1.01 -35.54
C TYR A 434 1.01 -0.49 -35.47
N PHE A 435 0.52 -0.98 -34.34
CA PHE A 435 0.17 -2.41 -34.19
C PHE A 435 -0.98 -2.85 -35.11
N ILE A 436 -1.96 -1.98 -35.36
CA ILE A 436 -3.03 -2.24 -36.35
C ILE A 436 -2.46 -2.41 -37.77
N ARG A 437 -1.34 -1.75 -38.12
CA ARG A 437 -0.69 -1.86 -39.44
C ARG A 437 0.43 -2.88 -39.49
N SER A 438 0.95 -3.32 -38.34
CA SER A 438 1.98 -4.36 -38.27
C SER A 438 1.50 -5.62 -38.98
N LYS A 439 2.44 -6.30 -39.66
CA LYS A 439 2.15 -7.51 -40.45
C LYS A 439 2.01 -8.75 -39.56
N GLY A 440 2.52 -8.71 -38.33
CA GLY A 440 2.52 -9.86 -37.43
C GLY A 440 3.52 -10.95 -37.83
N GLY A 441 3.69 -11.93 -36.96
CA GLY A 441 4.59 -13.06 -37.20
C GLY A 441 5.39 -13.50 -35.97
N VAL A 442 6.19 -14.54 -36.19
CA VAL A 442 7.10 -15.14 -35.20
C VAL A 442 8.48 -14.49 -35.38
N ASN A 443 9.07 -14.00 -34.29
CA ASN A 443 10.34 -13.23 -34.30
C ASN A 443 10.26 -11.86 -34.98
N ASP A 444 9.08 -11.24 -35.02
CA ASP A 444 8.93 -9.85 -35.45
C ASP A 444 9.42 -8.92 -34.32
N PRO A 445 10.32 -7.94 -34.58
CA PRO A 445 10.66 -6.88 -33.62
C PRO A 445 9.41 -6.23 -33.01
N ASP A 446 8.32 -6.12 -33.78
CA ASP A 446 7.05 -5.59 -33.33
C ASP A 446 6.42 -6.44 -32.22
N ALA A 447 6.68 -7.75 -32.18
CA ALA A 447 6.18 -8.63 -31.12
C ALA A 447 6.85 -8.29 -29.78
N LEU A 448 8.18 -8.10 -29.76
CA LEU A 448 8.89 -7.67 -28.55
C LEU A 448 8.44 -6.27 -28.09
N MET A 449 8.18 -5.37 -29.03
CA MET A 449 7.60 -4.06 -28.71
C MET A 449 6.20 -4.19 -28.11
N PHE A 450 5.38 -5.09 -28.66
CA PHE A 450 4.02 -5.35 -28.19
C PHE A 450 4.01 -5.85 -26.74
N ASP A 451 4.91 -6.76 -26.39
CA ASP A 451 5.05 -7.27 -25.02
C ASP A 451 5.33 -6.13 -24.02
N GLY A 452 6.36 -5.32 -24.31
CA GLY A 452 6.72 -4.16 -23.48
C GLY A 452 5.62 -3.10 -23.43
N ALA A 453 4.92 -2.87 -24.54
CA ALA A 453 3.78 -1.94 -24.60
C ALA A 453 2.60 -2.45 -23.77
N ALA A 454 2.22 -3.72 -23.89
CA ALA A 454 1.13 -4.33 -23.13
C ALA A 454 1.44 -4.36 -21.63
N GLN A 455 2.70 -4.60 -21.26
CA GLN A 455 3.16 -4.54 -19.87
C GLN A 455 3.14 -3.11 -19.32
N THR A 456 3.71 -2.13 -20.04
CA THR A 456 3.81 -0.74 -19.57
C THR A 456 2.44 -0.09 -19.51
N LEU A 457 1.65 -0.26 -20.57
CA LEU A 457 0.35 0.38 -20.76
C LEU A 457 -0.80 -0.47 -20.20
N HIS A 458 -0.52 -1.47 -19.34
CA HIS A 458 -1.55 -2.38 -18.81
C HIS A 458 -2.70 -1.68 -18.08
N HIS A 459 -2.49 -0.45 -17.62
CA HIS A 459 -3.46 0.37 -16.90
C HIS A 459 -4.22 1.37 -17.82
N ARG A 460 -3.90 1.40 -19.12
CA ARG A 460 -4.39 2.38 -20.10
C ARG A 460 -5.45 1.77 -21.04
N ASP A 461 -6.72 2.09 -20.81
CA ASP A 461 -7.82 1.59 -21.65
C ASP A 461 -7.76 2.09 -23.11
N ASP A 462 -7.17 3.26 -23.35
CA ASP A 462 -6.98 3.81 -24.69
C ASP A 462 -5.97 3.01 -25.54
N PHE A 463 -5.19 2.10 -24.94
CA PHE A 463 -4.34 1.14 -25.67
C PHE A 463 -5.09 -0.13 -26.14
N LEU A 464 -6.36 -0.31 -25.76
CA LEU A 464 -7.15 -1.50 -26.10
C LEU A 464 -7.13 -1.88 -27.59
N PRO A 465 -7.24 -0.94 -28.57
CA PRO A 465 -7.15 -1.30 -29.99
C PRO A 465 -5.81 -1.92 -30.39
N GLY A 466 -4.70 -1.42 -29.82
CA GLY A 466 -3.36 -1.95 -30.02
C GLY A 466 -3.20 -3.33 -29.38
N ALA A 467 -3.70 -3.50 -28.14
CA ALA A 467 -3.75 -4.78 -27.44
C ALA A 467 -4.47 -5.86 -28.26
N MET A 468 -5.67 -5.57 -28.76
CA MET A 468 -6.46 -6.49 -29.60
C MET A 468 -5.75 -6.82 -30.92
N ALA A 469 -5.16 -5.81 -31.59
CA ALA A 469 -4.45 -6.03 -32.83
C ALA A 469 -3.20 -6.90 -32.64
N GLY A 470 -2.48 -6.73 -31.54
CA GLY A 470 -1.26 -7.50 -31.27
C GLY A 470 -1.54 -8.97 -30.94
N ILE A 471 -2.51 -9.27 -30.07
CA ILE A 471 -2.85 -10.67 -29.75
C ILE A 471 -3.43 -11.46 -30.94
N GLU A 472 -4.04 -10.77 -31.91
CA GLU A 472 -4.53 -11.41 -33.14
C GLU A 472 -3.41 -11.76 -34.13
N LYS A 473 -2.23 -11.14 -34.03
CA LYS A 473 -1.19 -11.15 -35.08
C LYS A 473 0.17 -11.70 -34.67
N PHE A 474 0.53 -11.61 -33.39
CA PHE A 474 1.81 -12.09 -32.88
C PHE A 474 1.66 -13.48 -32.26
N TYR A 475 2.80 -14.17 -32.11
CA TYR A 475 2.86 -15.54 -31.61
C TYR A 475 3.90 -15.66 -30.49
N GLY A 476 3.69 -16.59 -29.56
CA GLY A 476 4.67 -16.95 -28.52
C GLY A 476 4.63 -16.10 -27.26
N ALA A 477 5.75 -16.05 -26.53
CA ALA A 477 5.84 -15.35 -25.26
C ALA A 477 5.33 -13.89 -25.30
N PRO A 478 5.55 -13.10 -26.37
CA PRO A 478 5.12 -11.70 -26.41
C PRO A 478 3.61 -11.44 -26.31
N ILE A 479 2.75 -12.42 -26.63
CA ILE A 479 1.29 -12.21 -26.51
C ILE A 479 0.76 -12.44 -25.09
N VAL A 480 1.57 -12.98 -24.17
CA VAL A 480 1.18 -13.23 -22.79
C VAL A 480 0.69 -11.95 -22.12
N GLN A 481 1.44 -10.85 -22.23
CA GLN A 481 1.06 -9.57 -21.61
C GLN A 481 -0.20 -8.98 -22.25
N GLY A 482 -0.37 -9.13 -23.57
CA GLY A 482 -1.59 -8.71 -24.27
C GLY A 482 -2.83 -9.50 -23.83
N CYS A 483 -2.68 -10.80 -23.55
CA CYS A 483 -3.76 -11.61 -23.01
C CYS A 483 -4.05 -11.28 -21.54
N MET A 484 -3.03 -11.04 -20.72
CA MET A 484 -3.18 -10.55 -19.34
C MET A 484 -3.85 -9.16 -19.28
N PHE A 485 -3.61 -8.30 -20.27
CA PHE A 485 -4.30 -7.00 -20.40
C PHE A 485 -5.82 -7.14 -20.46
N LEU A 486 -6.32 -8.22 -21.10
CA LEU A 486 -7.74 -8.53 -21.26
C LEU A 486 -8.28 -9.54 -20.23
N ASP A 487 -7.45 -10.04 -19.30
CA ASP A 487 -7.87 -10.96 -18.25
C ASP A 487 -8.66 -10.20 -17.17
N LEU A 488 -9.88 -10.67 -16.93
CA LEU A 488 -10.84 -10.12 -15.96
C LEU A 488 -11.08 -11.07 -14.77
N THR A 489 -10.20 -12.08 -14.58
CA THR A 489 -10.24 -12.99 -13.43
C THR A 489 -10.20 -12.24 -12.09
N TYR A 490 -9.53 -11.07 -12.07
CA TYR A 490 -9.58 -10.10 -10.98
C TYR A 490 -10.37 -8.87 -11.47
N PRO A 491 -11.70 -8.83 -11.24
CA PRO A 491 -12.53 -7.76 -11.73
C PRO A 491 -12.13 -6.44 -11.06
N ASP A 492 -11.62 -5.53 -11.87
CA ASP A 492 -11.37 -4.13 -11.55
C ASP A 492 -12.31 -3.27 -12.40
N GLY A 493 -13.04 -2.37 -11.75
CA GLY A 493 -13.92 -1.40 -12.38
C GLY A 493 -13.23 -0.49 -13.40
N THR A 494 -11.91 -0.35 -13.33
CA THR A 494 -11.09 0.35 -14.33
C THR A 494 -10.93 -0.42 -15.64
N LYS A 495 -11.21 -1.74 -15.69
CA LYS A 495 -11.04 -2.60 -16.87
C LYS A 495 -12.35 -2.88 -17.61
N LYS A 496 -13.46 -2.20 -17.25
CA LYS A 496 -14.79 -2.47 -17.83
C LYS A 496 -14.84 -2.32 -19.36
N ASN A 497 -14.05 -1.42 -19.94
CA ASN A 497 -14.01 -1.21 -21.39
C ASN A 497 -13.30 -2.35 -22.15
N ARG A 498 -12.61 -3.24 -21.42
CA ARG A 498 -11.90 -4.41 -21.97
C ARG A 498 -12.79 -5.65 -22.03
N LEU A 499 -14.00 -5.56 -21.48
CA LEU A 499 -15.00 -6.62 -21.50
C LEU A 499 -15.89 -6.46 -22.74
N GLY A 500 -15.95 -7.47 -23.61
CA GLY A 500 -16.84 -7.41 -24.77
C GLY A 500 -16.66 -8.52 -25.80
N ALA A 501 -17.65 -8.65 -26.68
CA ALA A 501 -17.67 -9.71 -27.70
C ALA A 501 -16.52 -9.58 -28.71
N ALA A 502 -16.08 -8.35 -29.01
CA ALA A 502 -14.95 -8.11 -29.90
C ALA A 502 -13.62 -8.52 -29.25
N GLN A 503 -13.44 -8.26 -27.95
CA GLN A 503 -12.25 -8.68 -27.20
C GLN A 503 -12.20 -10.21 -27.08
N LEU A 504 -13.36 -10.85 -26.83
CA LEU A 504 -13.48 -12.30 -26.82
C LEU A 504 -13.13 -12.92 -28.19
N ARG A 505 -13.49 -12.27 -29.31
CA ARG A 505 -13.04 -12.70 -30.66
C ARG A 505 -11.51 -12.72 -30.75
N SER A 506 -10.86 -11.63 -30.37
CA SER A 506 -9.40 -11.52 -30.42
C SER A 506 -8.72 -12.59 -29.56
N LEU A 507 -9.27 -12.87 -28.38
CA LEU A 507 -8.78 -13.93 -27.49
C LEU A 507 -9.00 -15.33 -28.06
N VAL A 508 -10.13 -15.61 -28.71
CA VAL A 508 -10.36 -16.90 -29.39
C VAL A 508 -9.35 -17.12 -30.50
N ILE A 509 -9.03 -16.08 -31.28
CA ILE A 509 -7.99 -16.13 -32.31
C ILE A 509 -6.62 -16.39 -31.67
N ALA A 510 -6.27 -15.68 -30.58
CA ALA A 510 -5.01 -15.87 -29.89
C ALA A 510 -4.85 -17.28 -29.29
N VAL A 511 -5.91 -17.84 -28.71
CA VAL A 511 -5.92 -19.22 -28.17
C VAL A 511 -5.74 -20.24 -29.27
N GLU A 512 -6.41 -20.07 -30.41
CA GLU A 512 -6.26 -20.96 -31.57
C GLU A 512 -4.83 -20.90 -32.10
N ASN A 513 -4.30 -19.71 -32.36
CA ASN A 513 -2.91 -19.49 -32.75
C ASN A 513 -1.90 -20.13 -31.77
N ALA A 514 -2.12 -20.00 -30.45
CA ALA A 514 -1.24 -20.55 -29.43
C ALA A 514 -1.36 -22.08 -29.26
N SER A 515 -2.42 -22.71 -29.78
CA SER A 515 -2.59 -24.17 -29.76
C SER A 515 -1.78 -24.90 -30.84
N HIS A 516 -1.07 -24.15 -31.68
CA HIS A 516 -0.21 -24.64 -32.77
C HIS A 516 1.27 -24.41 -32.44
N PRO A 517 1.90 -25.21 -31.56
CA PRO A 517 3.31 -25.05 -31.18
C PRO A 517 4.27 -25.15 -32.39
N GLU A 518 3.87 -25.77 -33.49
CA GLU A 518 4.59 -25.80 -34.76
C GLU A 518 4.82 -24.42 -35.38
N TYR A 519 4.04 -23.40 -34.99
CA TYR A 519 4.28 -22.01 -35.38
C TYR A 519 5.50 -21.41 -34.64
N ILE A 520 6.00 -22.06 -33.59
CA ILE A 520 7.15 -21.60 -32.79
C ILE A 520 8.19 -22.73 -32.69
N PRO A 521 8.81 -23.13 -33.83
CA PRO A 521 9.59 -24.37 -33.92
C PRO A 521 10.83 -24.41 -33.02
N HIS A 522 11.31 -23.26 -32.53
CA HIS A 522 12.52 -23.17 -31.72
C HIS A 522 12.26 -23.10 -30.21
N GLN A 523 11.04 -22.78 -29.75
CA GLN A 523 10.70 -22.61 -28.32
C GLN A 523 9.24 -23.01 -27.98
N PRO A 524 8.87 -24.31 -28.05
CA PRO A 524 7.49 -24.76 -27.82
C PRO A 524 6.90 -24.40 -26.45
N SER A 525 7.73 -24.30 -25.40
CA SER A 525 7.30 -23.89 -24.05
C SER A 525 6.75 -22.46 -24.00
N GLN A 526 7.13 -21.59 -24.96
CA GLN A 526 6.54 -20.25 -25.06
C GLN A 526 5.12 -20.27 -25.63
N ALA A 527 4.79 -21.27 -26.47
CA ALA A 527 3.43 -21.48 -26.94
C ALA A 527 2.51 -21.89 -25.78
N GLU A 528 3.00 -22.73 -24.86
CA GLU A 528 2.26 -23.15 -23.66
C GLU A 528 1.93 -21.97 -22.73
N GLY A 529 2.90 -21.08 -22.48
CA GLY A 529 2.68 -19.88 -21.66
C GLY A 529 1.63 -18.94 -22.27
N ALA A 530 1.73 -18.69 -23.57
CA ALA A 530 0.76 -17.91 -24.33
C ALA A 530 -0.63 -18.54 -24.31
N TYR A 531 -0.72 -19.85 -24.56
CA TYR A 531 -1.96 -20.61 -24.54
C TYR A 531 -2.66 -20.48 -23.17
N SER A 532 -1.92 -20.70 -22.08
CA SER A 532 -2.45 -20.61 -20.72
C SER A 532 -3.03 -19.22 -20.42
N ALA A 533 -2.26 -18.16 -20.69
CA ALA A 533 -2.69 -16.78 -20.42
C ALA A 533 -3.92 -16.37 -21.26
N CYS A 534 -3.89 -16.64 -22.57
CA CYS A 534 -4.99 -16.28 -23.47
C CYS A 534 -6.25 -17.10 -23.18
N ARG A 535 -6.11 -18.39 -22.84
CA ARG A 535 -7.24 -19.23 -22.43
C ARG A 535 -7.88 -18.71 -21.15
N GLN A 536 -7.08 -18.37 -20.14
CA GLN A 536 -7.59 -17.81 -18.90
C GLN A 536 -8.37 -16.51 -19.15
N ALA A 537 -7.79 -15.59 -19.93
CA ALA A 537 -8.45 -14.34 -20.29
C ALA A 537 -9.77 -14.58 -21.06
N ALA A 538 -9.79 -15.49 -22.04
CA ALA A 538 -11.01 -15.85 -22.78
C ALA A 538 -12.09 -16.41 -21.86
N LEU A 539 -11.72 -17.32 -20.94
CA LEU A 539 -12.65 -17.89 -19.97
C LEU A 539 -13.20 -16.83 -19.01
N SER A 540 -12.38 -15.86 -18.59
CA SER A 540 -12.81 -14.76 -17.74
C SER A 540 -13.93 -13.93 -18.40
N GLN A 541 -13.84 -13.70 -19.72
CA GLN A 541 -14.84 -12.98 -20.51
C GLN A 541 -16.10 -13.82 -20.73
N MET A 542 -15.96 -15.12 -21.05
CA MET A 542 -17.09 -16.04 -21.26
C MET A 542 -17.95 -16.27 -20.01
N LYS A 543 -17.39 -16.06 -18.82
CA LYS A 543 -18.15 -16.10 -17.55
C LYS A 543 -19.19 -14.97 -17.46
N VAL A 544 -19.04 -13.89 -18.23
CA VAL A 544 -20.00 -12.78 -18.23
C VAL A 544 -21.14 -13.06 -19.20
N PRO A 545 -22.40 -13.21 -18.74
CA PRO A 545 -23.51 -13.63 -19.59
C PRO A 545 -23.76 -12.70 -20.78
N SER A 546 -23.72 -11.38 -20.56
CA SER A 546 -23.96 -10.38 -21.62
C SER A 546 -22.93 -10.47 -22.75
N VAL A 547 -21.65 -10.63 -22.41
CA VAL A 547 -20.58 -10.82 -23.40
C VAL A 547 -20.75 -12.12 -24.15
N ARG A 548 -21.02 -13.22 -23.43
CA ARG A 548 -21.21 -14.53 -24.04
C ARG A 548 -22.37 -14.53 -25.03
N GLU A 549 -23.51 -13.99 -24.63
CA GLU A 549 -24.71 -13.90 -25.48
C GLU A 549 -24.45 -13.04 -26.72
N GLU A 550 -23.81 -11.87 -26.55
CA GLU A 550 -23.48 -11.00 -27.67
C GLU A 550 -22.46 -11.64 -28.62
N PHE A 551 -21.46 -12.34 -28.09
CA PHE A 551 -20.46 -13.07 -28.86
C PHE A 551 -21.10 -14.15 -29.73
N TYR A 552 -21.94 -15.02 -29.16
CA TYR A 552 -22.61 -16.07 -29.94
C TYR A 552 -23.60 -15.51 -30.97
N ARG A 553 -24.23 -14.38 -30.66
CA ARG A 553 -25.18 -13.71 -31.57
C ARG A 553 -24.48 -13.02 -32.74
N SER A 554 -23.40 -12.29 -32.50
CA SER A 554 -22.85 -11.32 -33.46
C SER A 554 -21.46 -11.66 -34.01
N VAL A 555 -20.66 -12.43 -33.26
CA VAL A 555 -19.26 -12.71 -33.63
C VAL A 555 -19.08 -14.16 -34.06
N TYR A 556 -19.59 -15.12 -33.29
CA TYR A 556 -19.44 -16.55 -33.52
C TYR A 556 -19.83 -17.00 -34.95
N PRO A 557 -20.90 -16.47 -35.60
CA PRO A 557 -21.25 -16.86 -36.96
C PRO A 557 -20.19 -16.52 -38.01
N ALA A 558 -19.35 -15.52 -37.74
CA ALA A 558 -18.29 -15.04 -38.63
C ALA A 558 -16.93 -15.71 -38.38
N LEU A 559 -16.82 -16.57 -37.37
CA LEU A 559 -15.57 -17.28 -37.05
C LEU A 559 -15.27 -18.39 -38.06
N SER A 560 -13.98 -18.65 -38.27
CA SER A 560 -13.53 -19.80 -39.06
C SER A 560 -13.94 -21.13 -38.38
N PRO A 561 -13.97 -22.26 -39.11
CA PRO A 561 -14.24 -23.57 -38.49
C PRO A 561 -13.32 -23.90 -37.30
N ALA A 562 -12.02 -23.58 -37.40
CA ALA A 562 -11.04 -23.81 -36.33
C ALA A 562 -11.33 -22.92 -35.11
N GLN A 563 -11.62 -21.64 -35.34
CA GLN A 563 -11.97 -20.68 -34.28
C GLN A 563 -13.28 -21.03 -33.58
N ARG A 564 -14.28 -21.55 -34.32
CA ARG A 564 -15.52 -22.06 -33.71
C ARG A 564 -15.25 -23.25 -32.81
N LYS A 565 -14.44 -24.21 -33.26
CA LYS A 565 -14.01 -25.35 -32.42
C LYS A 565 -13.33 -24.87 -31.14
N THR A 566 -12.42 -23.90 -31.22
CA THR A 566 -11.78 -23.29 -30.05
C THR A 566 -12.78 -22.61 -29.12
N ALA A 567 -13.71 -21.82 -29.67
CA ALA A 567 -14.76 -21.17 -28.88
C ALA A 567 -15.68 -22.18 -28.17
N ASP A 568 -16.05 -23.28 -28.84
CA ASP A 568 -16.88 -24.33 -28.26
C ASP A 568 -16.15 -25.07 -27.11
N LEU A 569 -14.85 -25.33 -27.27
CA LEU A 569 -14.02 -25.95 -26.23
C LEU A 569 -13.85 -25.03 -25.02
N LEU A 570 -13.65 -23.73 -25.24
CA LEU A 570 -13.62 -22.72 -24.17
C LEU A 570 -14.96 -22.67 -23.42
N ALA A 571 -16.08 -22.69 -24.13
CA ALA A 571 -17.41 -22.68 -23.52
C ALA A 571 -17.73 -23.95 -22.72
N ALA A 572 -17.19 -25.11 -23.15
CA ALA A 572 -17.28 -26.37 -22.42
C ALA A 572 -16.31 -26.46 -21.23
N GLY A 573 -15.38 -25.50 -21.08
CA GLY A 573 -14.34 -25.52 -20.04
C GLY A 573 -13.26 -26.58 -20.25
N LEU A 574 -13.20 -27.19 -21.43
CA LEU A 574 -12.27 -28.28 -21.76
C LEU A 574 -10.89 -27.74 -22.20
N PRO A 575 -9.81 -28.52 -22.05
CA PRO A 575 -8.54 -28.23 -22.73
C PRO A 575 -8.67 -28.50 -24.25
N LEU A 576 -7.83 -27.82 -25.06
CA LEU A 576 -7.75 -28.01 -26.52
C LEU A 576 -6.91 -29.25 -26.90
#